data_AF-A0A7K0ZZJ0-F1
#
_entry.id   AF-A0A7K0ZZJ0-F1
#
_cell.length_a   1.000
_cell.length_b   1.000
_cell.length_c   1.000
_cell.angle_alpha   90.00
_cell.angle_beta   90.00
_cell.angle_gamma   90.00
#
_symmetry.space_group_name_H-M   'P 1'
#
loop_
_entity.id
_entity.type
_entity.pdbx_description
1 polymer ?
#
loop_
_entity_poly.entity_id
_entity_poly.type
_entity_poly.pdbx_seq_one_letter_code
_entity_poly.pdbx_strand_id
1 'polypeptide(L)'
;MSKMDDLRAMREAKYAATTRRAAVAGPPAPVAPAAPDAPAPATAARPARKPAKNPAPPAEPAPAAGGALCGHRAISGRTCTREHGHAAKSHRYA
;
A
#
# COMPACT_ATOMS: atom_id res chain seq x y z
N MET A 1 -27.30 10.06 -29.66
CA MET A 1 -27.04 10.06 -28.21
C MET A 1 -26.08 11.20 -27.93
N SER A 2 -26.45 12.16 -27.11
CA SER A 2 -25.50 13.21 -26.73
C SER A 2 -24.49 12.63 -25.72
N LYS A 3 -23.28 13.19 -25.66
CA LYS A 3 -22.27 12.84 -24.63
C LYS A 3 -22.84 12.90 -23.20
N MET A 4 -23.85 13.73 -22.98
CA MET A 4 -24.53 13.86 -21.69
C MET A 4 -25.47 12.69 -21.40
N ASP A 5 -26.07 12.10 -22.43
CA ASP A 5 -26.92 10.91 -22.31
C ASP A 5 -26.08 9.68 -21.95
N ASP A 6 -24.88 9.53 -22.54
CA ASP A 6 -23.97 8.44 -22.20
C ASP A 6 -23.50 8.51 -20.73
N LEU A 7 -23.20 9.72 -20.24
CA LEU A 7 -22.84 9.93 -18.84
C LEU A 7 -24.03 9.70 -17.89
N ARG A 8 -25.25 10.02 -18.33
CA ARG A 8 -26.48 9.73 -17.57
C ARG A 8 -26.72 8.23 -17.49
N ALA A 9 -26.62 7.51 -18.61
CA ALA A 9 -26.77 6.06 -18.66
C ALA A 9 -25.76 5.32 -17.76
N MET A 10 -24.50 5.76 -17.75
CA MET A 10 -23.47 5.18 -16.88
C MET A 10 -23.75 5.43 -15.38
N ARG A 11 -24.29 6.59 -15.03
CA ARG A 11 -24.70 6.88 -13.65
C ARG A 11 -25.89 6.02 -13.23
N GLU A 12 -26.92 5.94 -14.05
CA GLU A 12 -28.12 5.14 -13.77
C GLU A 12 -27.79 3.65 -13.64
N ALA A 13 -26.92 3.12 -14.50
CA ALA A 13 -26.44 1.74 -14.39
C ALA A 13 -25.71 1.48 -13.06
N LYS A 14 -24.87 2.43 -12.60
CA LYS A 14 -24.17 2.32 -11.33
C LYS A 14 -25.13 2.36 -10.14
N TYR A 15 -26.12 3.28 -10.17
CA TYR A 15 -27.16 3.35 -9.14
C TYR A 15 -27.97 2.07 -9.08
N ALA A 16 -28.43 1.55 -10.23
CA ALA A 16 -29.17 0.30 -10.28
C ALA A 16 -28.34 -0.88 -9.70
N ALA A 17 -27.05 -0.96 -10.03
CA ALA A 17 -26.16 -1.99 -9.49
C ALA A 17 -25.98 -1.87 -7.97
N THR A 18 -25.81 -0.67 -7.44
CA THR A 18 -25.68 -0.46 -5.98
C THR A 18 -26.97 -0.77 -5.24
N THR A 19 -28.12 -0.36 -5.78
CA THR A 19 -29.43 -0.61 -5.15
C THR A 19 -29.75 -2.09 -5.13
N ARG A 20 -29.46 -2.82 -6.21
CA ARG A 20 -29.62 -4.29 -6.25
C ARG A 20 -28.72 -4.99 -5.22
N ARG A 21 -27.47 -4.54 -5.07
CA ARG A 21 -26.55 -5.08 -4.06
C ARG A 21 -27.03 -4.78 -2.64
N ALA A 22 -27.49 -3.56 -2.37
CA ALA A 22 -27.99 -3.16 -1.08
C ALA A 22 -29.26 -3.94 -0.68
N ALA A 23 -30.15 -4.23 -1.64
CA ALA A 23 -31.35 -5.03 -1.40
C ALA A 23 -31.04 -6.48 -1.00
N VAL A 24 -29.91 -7.04 -1.46
CA VAL A 24 -29.50 -8.42 -1.17
C VAL A 24 -28.55 -8.51 0.03
N ALA A 25 -27.73 -7.49 0.27
CA ALA A 25 -26.64 -7.55 1.25
C ALA A 25 -27.10 -7.49 2.71
N GLY A 26 -28.37 -7.14 2.99
CA GLY A 26 -28.85 -6.95 4.36
C GLY A 26 -28.13 -5.82 5.09
N PRO A 27 -28.54 -5.49 6.33
CA PRO A 27 -27.86 -4.48 7.13
C PRO A 27 -26.41 -4.92 7.46
N PRO A 28 -25.44 -3.99 7.47
CA PRO A 28 -24.08 -4.33 7.85
C PRO A 28 -24.07 -4.87 9.29
N ALA A 29 -23.35 -5.98 9.50
CA ALA A 29 -23.16 -6.53 10.83
C ALA A 29 -22.47 -5.48 11.73
N PRO A 30 -22.88 -5.35 13.01
CA PRO A 30 -22.23 -4.45 13.94
C PRO A 30 -20.76 -4.86 14.11
N VAL A 31 -19.86 -3.91 13.90
CA VAL A 31 -18.41 -4.13 14.04
C VAL A 31 -18.11 -4.22 15.53
N ALA A 32 -17.65 -5.38 15.98
CA ALA A 32 -17.19 -5.55 17.36
C ALA A 32 -15.91 -4.70 17.60
N PRO A 33 -15.75 -4.09 18.78
CA PRO A 33 -14.54 -3.34 19.09
C PRO A 33 -13.33 -4.29 19.15
N ALA A 34 -12.22 -3.85 18.57
CA ALA A 34 -10.95 -4.59 18.62
C ALA A 34 -10.41 -4.64 20.07
N ALA A 35 -9.99 -5.82 20.50
CA ALA A 35 -9.33 -6.00 21.79
C ALA A 35 -7.94 -5.32 21.79
N PRO A 36 -7.46 -4.80 22.93
CA PRO A 36 -6.14 -4.19 23.01
C PRO A 36 -5.02 -5.24 22.88
N ASP A 37 -3.99 -4.90 22.10
CA ASP A 37 -2.78 -5.71 21.90
C ASP A 37 -2.04 -5.96 23.23
N ALA A 38 -1.86 -7.23 23.58
CA ALA A 38 -0.96 -7.63 24.64
C ALA A 38 0.51 -7.48 24.19
N PRO A 39 1.43 -7.03 25.07
CA PRO A 39 2.83 -6.86 24.69
C PRO A 39 3.52 -8.20 24.43
N ALA A 40 4.25 -8.28 23.31
CA ALA A 40 5.03 -9.45 22.92
C ALA A 40 6.22 -9.69 23.89
N PRO A 41 6.58 -10.96 24.19
CA PRO A 41 7.72 -11.26 25.06
C PRO A 41 9.04 -10.90 24.37
N ALA A 42 9.91 -10.20 25.10
CA ALA A 42 11.25 -9.84 24.68
C ALA A 42 12.09 -11.11 24.44
N THR A 43 12.50 -11.34 23.20
CA THR A 43 13.42 -12.42 22.85
C THR A 43 14.85 -12.00 23.18
N ALA A 44 15.57 -12.88 23.88
CA ALA A 44 16.91 -12.65 24.40
C ALA A 44 17.94 -12.37 23.29
N ALA A 45 18.80 -11.37 23.53
CA ALA A 45 19.88 -10.99 22.64
C ALA A 45 20.95 -12.10 22.54
N ARG A 46 21.27 -12.49 21.30
CA ARG A 46 22.35 -13.43 20.95
C ARG A 46 23.71 -12.71 20.97
N PRO A 47 24.81 -13.32 21.45
CA PRO A 47 26.08 -12.61 21.59
C PRO A 47 26.72 -12.29 20.23
N ALA A 48 27.27 -11.08 20.13
CA ALA A 48 27.96 -10.57 18.96
C ALA A 48 29.28 -11.31 18.71
N ARG A 49 29.48 -11.82 17.49
CA ARG A 49 30.80 -12.31 17.04
C ARG A 49 31.66 -11.13 16.60
N LYS A 50 32.93 -11.14 17.03
CA LYS A 50 33.97 -10.17 16.63
C LYS A 50 34.15 -10.13 15.11
N PRO A 51 34.34 -8.95 14.48
CA PRO A 51 34.57 -8.87 13.05
C PRO A 51 36.00 -9.34 12.72
N ALA A 52 36.10 -10.36 11.88
CA ALA A 52 37.32 -10.68 11.18
C ALA A 52 37.57 -9.59 10.13
N LYS A 53 38.80 -9.05 10.12
CA LYS A 53 39.27 -8.06 9.16
C LYS A 53 39.30 -8.72 7.77
N ASN A 54 38.36 -8.36 6.91
CA ASN A 54 38.35 -8.73 5.51
C ASN A 54 38.61 -7.50 4.63
N PRO A 55 39.24 -7.67 3.46
CA PRO A 55 39.77 -6.59 2.64
C PRO A 55 38.63 -5.75 2.04
N ALA A 56 38.96 -4.51 1.68
CA ALA A 56 38.05 -3.53 1.09
C ALA A 56 37.19 -4.17 -0.03
N PRO A 57 35.88 -3.89 -0.07
CA PRO A 57 35.05 -4.36 -1.17
C PRO A 57 35.54 -3.71 -2.47
N PRO A 58 35.53 -4.44 -3.60
CA PRO A 58 35.61 -3.79 -4.90
C PRO A 58 34.43 -2.81 -4.99
N ALA A 59 34.70 -1.60 -5.49
CA ALA A 59 33.68 -0.59 -5.69
C ALA A 59 32.44 -1.21 -6.37
N GLU A 60 31.30 -1.18 -5.66
CA GLU A 60 30.02 -1.54 -6.24
C GLU A 60 29.80 -0.64 -7.48
N PRO A 61 29.38 -1.18 -8.63
CA PRO A 61 28.80 -0.32 -9.64
C PRO A 61 27.56 0.32 -9.00
N ALA A 62 27.53 1.65 -8.98
CA ALA A 62 26.34 2.42 -8.64
C ALA A 62 25.12 1.78 -9.32
N PRO A 63 24.01 1.50 -8.60
CA PRO A 63 22.84 0.98 -9.26
C PRO A 63 22.46 1.99 -10.33
N ALA A 64 22.50 1.52 -11.58
CA ALA A 64 22.14 2.30 -12.74
C ALA A 64 20.85 3.06 -12.42
N ALA A 65 20.93 4.38 -12.51
CA ALA A 65 19.80 5.29 -12.40
C ALA A 65 18.81 4.94 -13.51
N GLY A 66 17.89 4.03 -13.23
CA GLY A 66 16.95 3.54 -14.24
C GLY A 66 15.91 2.51 -13.77
N GLY A 67 15.79 2.23 -12.47
CA GLY A 67 14.79 1.24 -12.01
C GLY A 67 14.58 1.15 -10.50
N ALA A 68 15.00 2.17 -9.74
CA ALA A 68 14.86 2.12 -8.30
C ALA A 68 13.45 2.57 -7.89
N LEU A 69 12.82 1.81 -6.99
CA LEU A 69 11.45 2.02 -6.54
C LEU A 69 11.39 3.09 -5.46
N CYS A 70 10.37 3.94 -5.54
CA CYS A 70 10.23 5.14 -4.75
C CYS A 70 10.16 4.96 -3.22
N GLY A 71 9.87 3.74 -2.74
CA GLY A 71 10.03 3.38 -1.32
C GLY A 71 8.99 3.94 -0.34
N HIS A 72 8.12 4.86 -0.74
CA HIS A 72 7.09 5.41 0.16
C HIS A 72 6.07 4.35 0.62
N ARG A 73 5.53 4.53 1.82
CA ARG A 73 4.55 3.62 2.43
C ARG A 73 3.18 4.29 2.50
N ALA A 74 2.16 3.62 1.99
CA ALA A 74 0.78 4.09 2.12
C ALA A 74 0.26 3.88 3.56
N ILE A 75 -0.77 4.62 3.95
CA ILE A 75 -1.46 4.46 5.25
C ILE A 75 -1.94 3.01 5.48
N SER A 76 -2.29 2.30 4.41
CA SER A 76 -2.63 0.86 4.46
C SER A 76 -1.43 -0.08 4.71
N GLY A 77 -0.23 0.44 5.01
CA GLY A 77 0.98 -0.33 5.27
C GLY A 77 1.72 -0.87 4.04
N ARG A 78 1.19 -0.67 2.83
CA ARG A 78 1.79 -1.14 1.55
C ARG A 78 2.87 -0.19 1.03
N THR A 79 3.97 -0.73 0.52
CA THR A 79 5.08 0.02 -0.10
C THR A 79 4.81 0.34 -1.58
N CYS A 80 5.22 1.51 -2.03
CA CYS A 80 5.07 1.96 -3.41
C CYS A 80 6.10 1.25 -4.31
N THR A 81 5.60 0.52 -5.30
CA THR A 81 6.41 -0.19 -6.30
C THR A 81 6.52 0.58 -7.62
N ARG A 82 6.38 1.91 -7.58
CA ARG A 82 6.66 2.78 -8.74
C ARG A 82 8.09 3.28 -8.70
N GLU A 83 8.61 3.60 -9.88
CA GLU A 83 9.93 4.22 -10.06
C GLU A 83 10.08 5.52 -9.25
N HIS A 84 11.32 5.82 -8.85
CA HIS A 84 11.69 7.09 -8.23
C HIS A 84 11.41 8.27 -9.17
N GLY A 85 10.97 9.38 -8.61
CA GLY A 85 10.69 10.61 -9.38
C GLY A 85 9.29 10.67 -9.98
N HIS A 86 8.37 9.77 -9.63
CA HIS A 86 6.97 9.91 -10.05
C HIS A 86 6.34 11.20 -9.50
N ALA A 87 5.42 11.79 -10.26
CA ALA A 87 4.83 13.08 -9.91
C ALA A 87 4.17 13.05 -8.51
N ALA A 88 4.44 14.09 -7.70
CA ALA A 88 4.01 14.28 -6.31
C ALA A 88 2.53 13.90 -6.05
N LYS A 89 1.64 14.17 -7.00
CA LYS A 89 0.20 13.86 -6.90
C LYS A 89 -0.14 12.37 -6.82
N SER A 90 0.82 11.50 -7.12
CA SER A 90 0.68 10.04 -7.00
C SER A 90 1.45 9.43 -5.83
N HIS A 91 2.18 10.24 -5.06
CA HIS A 91 2.69 9.84 -3.75
C HIS A 91 1.49 9.86 -2.82
N ARG A 92 0.97 8.68 -2.52
CA ARG A 92 -0.36 8.59 -1.94
C ARG A 92 -0.44 9.25 -0.56
N TYR A 93 0.67 9.38 0.16
CA TYR A 93 0.92 10.33 1.24
C TYR A 93 2.44 10.60 1.27
N ALA A 94 2.83 11.88 1.31
CA ALA A 94 4.22 12.32 1.42
C ALA A 94 4.85 11.85 2.75
#